data_AF-A0A081ESP0-F1
#
_entry.id   AF-A0A081ESP0-F1
#
_cell.length_a   1.000
_cell.length_b   1.000
_cell.length_c   1.000
_cell.angle_alpha   90.00
_cell.angle_beta   90.00
_cell.angle_gamma   90.00
#
_symmetry.space_group_name_H-M   'P 1'
#
loop_
_entity.id
_entity.type
_entity.pdbx_description
1 polymer ?
#
loop_
_entity_poly.entity_id
_entity_poly.type
_entity_poly.pdbx_seq_one_letter_code
_entity_poly.pdbx_strand_id
1 'polypeptide(L)' 'MKSRAILPLSILGAFFLGFAVSIVLAPDPTGVLPLVGGVVLTGVLSPVFYVGLRRIVASNGAT' A
#
# COMPACT_ATOMS: atom_id res chain seq x y z
N MET A 1 -16.20 8.53 -4.31
CA MET A 1 -15.52 7.47 -5.09
C MET A 1 -16.33 6.18 -4.98
N LYS A 2 -16.64 5.51 -6.11
CA LYS A 2 -17.31 4.19 -6.06
C LYS A 2 -16.41 3.23 -5.26
N SER A 3 -16.95 2.46 -4.31
CA SER A 3 -16.19 1.54 -3.43
C SER A 3 -15.18 0.63 -4.16
N ARG A 4 -15.40 0.43 -5.46
CA ARG A 4 -14.52 -0.31 -6.38
C ARG A 4 -13.12 0.30 -6.55
N ALA A 5 -12.94 1.60 -6.38
CA ALA A 5 -11.64 2.27 -6.55
C ALA A 5 -10.78 2.28 -5.27
N ILE A 6 -11.37 2.06 -4.10
CA ILE A 6 -10.66 2.12 -2.81
C ILE A 6 -9.67 0.96 -2.70
N LEU A 7 -10.10 -0.25 -3.08
CA LEU A 7 -9.25 -1.44 -3.05
C LEU A 7 -7.97 -1.28 -3.90
N PRO A 8 -8.05 -1.00 -5.22
CA PRO A 8 -6.85 -0.86 -6.03
C PRO A 8 -5.97 0.31 -5.58
N LEU A 9 -6.56 1.42 -5.11
CA LEU A 9 -5.78 2.55 -4.59
C LEU A 9 -5.02 2.20 -3.30
N SER A 10 -5.62 1.37 -2.44
CA SER A 10 -4.99 0.90 -1.21
C SER A 10 -3.82 -0.02 -1.50
N ILE A 11 -4.00 -0.96 -2.44
CA ILE A 11 -2.93 -1.86 -2.90
C ILE A 11 -1.80 -1.05 -3.53
N LEU A 12 -2.12 -0.09 -4.39
CA LEU A 12 -1.11 0.73 -5.07
C LEU A 12 -0.31 1.58 -4.07
N GLY A 13 -0.99 2.25 -3.13
CA GLY A 13 -0.32 3.02 -2.08
C GLY A 13 0.57 2.16 -1.18
N ALA A 14 0.06 1.00 -0.76
CA ALA A 14 0.83 0.03 0.02
C ALA A 14 2.05 -0.51 -0.74
N PHE A 15 1.92 -0.70 -2.06
CA PHE A 15 3.01 -1.17 -2.92
C PHE A 15 4.14 -0.16 -3.01
N PHE A 16 3.84 1.10 -3.33
CA PHE A 16 4.87 2.13 -3.42
C PHE A 16 5.62 2.30 -2.09
N LEU A 17 4.88 2.33 -0.98
CA LEU A 17 5.49 2.45 0.34
C LEU A 17 6.31 1.22 0.72
N GLY A 18 5.74 0.02 0.57
CA GLY A 18 6.39 -1.24 0.93
C GLY A 18 7.65 -1.51 0.11
N PHE A 19 7.60 -1.21 -1.19
CA PHE A 19 8.74 -1.36 -2.09
C PHE A 19 9.85 -0.34 -1.79
N ALA A 20 9.51 0.94 -1.58
CA ALA A 20 10.48 1.96 -1.21
C ALA A 20 11.19 1.63 0.11
N VAL A 21 10.43 1.20 1.13
CA VAL A 21 11.00 0.74 2.40
C VAL A 21 11.94 -0.44 2.18
N SER A 22 11.56 -1.41 1.34
CA SER A 22 12.38 -2.60 1.10
C SER A 22 13.69 -2.30 0.37
N ILE A 23 13.70 -1.35 -0.58
CA ILE A 23 14.94 -0.87 -1.23
C ILE A 23 15.91 -0.29 -0.20
N VAL A 24 15.40 0.54 0.71
CA VAL A 24 16.23 1.22 1.71
C VAL A 24 16.77 0.24 2.75
N LEU A 25 15.95 -0.72 3.18
CA LEU A 25 16.33 -1.68 4.22
C LEU A 25 17.22 -2.82 3.70
N ALA A 26 16.99 -3.27 2.47
CA ALA A 26 17.67 -4.41 1.87
C ALA A 26 18.24 -4.01 0.50
N PRO A 27 19.37 -3.27 0.48
CA PRO A 27 20.05 -2.95 -0.77
C PRO A 27 20.64 -4.25 -1.36
N ASP A 28 19.96 -4.78 -2.36
CA ASP A 28 20.35 -5.98 -3.10
C ASP A 28 20.54 -5.60 -4.58
N PRO A 29 21.74 -5.78 -5.16
CA PRO A 29 22.02 -5.42 -6.55
C PRO A 29 21.19 -6.22 -7.56
N THR A 30 20.65 -7.38 -7.17
CA THR A 30 19.76 -8.17 -8.02
C THR A 30 18.30 -7.72 -7.93
N GLY A 31 17.95 -6.94 -6.90
CA GLY A 31 16.61 -6.45 -6.65
C GLY A 31 15.62 -7.50 -6.12
N VAL A 32 16.06 -8.74 -5.88
CA VAL A 32 15.20 -9.84 -5.41
C VAL A 32 14.70 -9.56 -3.99
N LEU A 33 15.58 -9.14 -3.09
CA LEU A 33 15.20 -8.82 -1.71
C LEU A 33 14.21 -7.64 -1.63
N PRO A 34 14.42 -6.50 -2.32
CA PRO A 34 13.43 -5.44 -2.42
C PRO A 34 12.08 -5.88 -2.96
N LEU A 35 12.08 -6.81 -3.93
CA LEU A 35 10.86 -7.29 -4.57
C LEU A 35 10.05 -8.17 -3.62
N VAL A 36 10.70 -9.16 -3.00
CA VAL A 36 10.07 -10.06 -2.02
C VAL A 36 9.60 -9.26 -0.80
N GLY A 37 10.45 -8.40 -0.24
CA GLY A 37 10.10 -7.53 0.87
C GLY A 37 8.93 -6.60 0.51
N GLY A 38 8.98 -5.99 -0.67
CA GLY A 38 7.93 -5.11 -1.17
C GLY A 38 6.59 -5.81 -1.28
N VAL A 39 6.54 -7.03 -1.83
CA VAL A 39 5.31 -7.83 -1.93
C VAL A 39 4.75 -8.17 -0.54
N VAL A 40 5.60 -8.61 0.38
CA VAL A 40 5.19 -8.94 1.77
C VAL A 40 4.63 -7.69 2.47
N LEU A 41 5.37 -6.58 2.42
CA LEU A 41 4.93 -5.31 2.99
C LEU A 41 3.64 -4.80 2.35
N THR A 42 3.47 -4.95 1.03
CA THR A 42 2.23 -4.60 0.33
C THR A 42 1.05 -5.38 0.88
N GLY A 43 1.21 -6.69 1.06
CA GLY A 43 0.17 -7.54 1.62
C GLY A 43 -0.26 -7.12 3.03
N VAL A 44 0.72 -6.73 3.87
CA VAL A 44 0.47 -6.29 5.25
C VAL A 44 -0.11 -4.87 5.31
N LEU A 45 0.39 -3.94 4.50
CA LEU A 45 -0.02 -2.53 4.51
C LEU A 45 -1.35 -2.28 3.78
N SER A 46 -1.68 -3.08 2.77
CA SER A 46 -2.91 -2.94 1.98
C SER A 46 -4.19 -2.85 2.83
N PRO A 47 -4.45 -3.74 3.82
CA PRO A 47 -5.64 -3.62 4.67
C PRO A 47 -5.64 -2.35 5.53
N VAL A 48 -4.47 -1.88 5.98
CA VAL A 48 -4.34 -0.64 6.75
C VAL A 48 -4.74 0.56 5.87
N PHE A 49 -4.20 0.62 4.66
CA PHE A 49 -4.56 1.65 3.67
C PHE A 49 -6.04 1.60 3.31
N TYR A 50 -6.61 0.40 3.16
CA TYR A 50 -8.03 0.21 2.84
C TYR A 50 -8.96 0.76 3.92
N VAL A 51 -8.68 0.43 5.18
CA VAL A 51 -9.46 0.95 6.32
C VAL A 51 -9.30 2.46 6.42
N GLY A 52 -8.07 2.98 6.27
CA GLY A 52 -7.78 4.42 6.28
C GLY A 52 -8.55 5.18 5.20
N LEU A 53 -8.42 4.75 3.94
CA LEU A 53 -9.12 5.36 2.80
C LEU A 53 -10.64 5.26 2.93
N ARG A 54 -11.18 4.14 3.43
CA ARG A 54 -12.62 4.03 3.72
C ARG A 54 -13.10 5.07 4.72
N ARG A 55 -12.34 5.29 5.81
CA ARG A 55 -12.68 6.29 6.83
C ARG A 55 -12.64 7.71 6.28
N ILE A 56 -11.61 8.04 5.48
CA ILE A 56 -11.48 9.35 4.84
C ILE A 56 -12.66 9.61 3.89
N VAL A 57 -13.00 8.64 3.04
CA VAL A 57 -14.14 8.77 2.12
C VAL A 57 -15.47 8.92 2.88
N ALA A 58 -15.67 8.16 3.96
CA ALA A 58 -16.86 8.28 4.80
C ALA A 58 -16.96 9.66 5.48
N SER A 59 -15.84 10.20 5.97
CA SER A 59 -15.78 11.52 6.59
C SER A 59 -16.04 12.65 5.59
N ASN A 60 -15.49 12.55 4.37
CA ASN A 60 -15.66 13.56 3.31
C ASN A 60 -17.07 13.55 2.68
N GLY A 61 -17.83 12.47 2.85
CA GLY A 61 -19.23 12.39 2.42
C GLY A 61 -20.25 12.83 3.47
N ALA A 62 -19.79 13.19 4.68
CA ALA A 62 -20.63 13.64 5.80
C ALA A 62 -20.73 15.18 5.90
N THR A 63 -20.10 15.91 4.97
CA THR A 63 -20.23 17.36 4.73
C THR A 63 -21.06 17.62 3.49
#